data_AF-A0A432SVD0-F1
#
_entry.id   AF-A0A432SVD0-F1
#
_cell.length_a   1.000
_cell.length_b   1.000
_cell.length_c   1.000
_cell.angle_alpha   90.00
_cell.angle_beta   90.00
_cell.angle_gamma   90.00
#
_symmetry.space_group_name_H-M   'P 1'
#
loop_
_entity.id
_entity.type
_entity.pdbx_description
1 polymer ?
#
loop_
_entity_poly.entity_id
_entity_poly.type
_entity_poly.pdbx_seq_one_letter_code
_entity_poly.pdbx_strand_id
1 'polypeptide(L)'
;MPYTIGSAGEKGNTKGRYPLFNYNNRSSLTTWNSEVVNYSVVNAFGTFLTRNYGGAKILHDIMYNAHVDEDALVSAIHQTAKGADKTFNTLLKEWGVAVLLSDNDHLDESLPHYNTGGYMPNQYRNSVYQLGSIDFFNYSPQPRTFGSSGTVENQGNYYYKVGSKLTGTIDLDLELNGQTEATLIAK
;
A
#
# COMPACT_ATOMS: atom_id res chain seq x y z
N MET A 1 -9.14 1.10 -21.78
CA MET A 1 -7.68 0.87 -21.79
C MET A 1 -7.42 -0.52 -22.35
N PRO A 2 -6.61 -0.67 -23.40
CA PRO A 2 -6.12 -1.98 -23.85
C PRO A 2 -5.41 -2.73 -22.72
N TYR A 3 -5.55 -4.06 -22.67
CA TYR A 3 -4.88 -4.93 -21.69
C TYR A 3 -3.34 -4.99 -21.87
N THR A 4 -2.81 -4.24 -22.84
CA THR A 4 -1.38 -4.15 -23.19
C THR A 4 -0.70 -2.94 -22.56
N ILE A 5 -1.41 -2.11 -21.78
CA ILE A 5 -0.84 -0.93 -21.12
C ILE A 5 -0.64 -1.21 -19.63
N GLY A 6 0.63 -1.31 -19.22
CA GLY A 6 1.05 -1.50 -17.83
C GLY A 6 1.33 -0.22 -17.06
N SER A 7 0.93 0.94 -17.59
CA SER A 7 1.18 2.24 -16.96
C SER A 7 0.33 2.44 -15.70
N ALA A 8 0.64 3.49 -14.94
CA ALA A 8 -0.06 3.88 -13.72
C ALA A 8 -1.48 4.47 -13.94
N GLY A 9 -2.02 4.34 -15.15
CA GLY A 9 -3.32 4.90 -15.55
C GLY A 9 -3.28 6.41 -15.83
N GLU A 10 -4.43 6.96 -16.22
CA GLU A 10 -4.58 8.38 -16.51
C GLU A 10 -5.07 9.14 -15.27
N LYS A 11 -4.67 10.42 -15.14
CA LYS A 11 -5.17 11.33 -14.11
C LYS A 11 -6.68 11.49 -14.19
N GLY A 12 -7.34 11.48 -13.04
CA GLY A 12 -8.79 11.62 -12.93
C GLY A 12 -9.56 10.30 -13.06
N ASN A 13 -8.89 9.15 -12.96
CA ASN A 13 -9.56 7.85 -13.06
C ASN A 13 -10.54 7.63 -11.88
N THR A 14 -11.83 7.45 -12.20
CA THR A 14 -12.91 7.19 -11.24
C THR A 14 -13.37 5.73 -11.22
N LYS A 15 -12.70 4.85 -11.96
CA LYS A 15 -13.07 3.44 -12.11
C LYS A 15 -12.26 2.54 -11.19
N GLY A 16 -12.80 1.34 -10.94
CA GLY A 16 -12.15 0.32 -10.12
C GLY A 16 -12.33 0.54 -8.61
N ARG A 17 -11.44 -0.06 -7.82
CA ARG A 17 -11.52 -0.05 -6.35
C ARG A 17 -10.72 1.08 -5.71
N TYR A 18 -9.69 1.59 -6.39
CA TYR A 18 -8.78 2.58 -5.81
C TYR A 18 -9.39 3.94 -5.49
N PRO A 19 -10.39 4.48 -6.24
CA PRO A 19 -11.12 5.67 -5.80
C PRO A 19 -11.81 5.49 -4.44
N LEU A 20 -12.42 4.31 -4.22
CA LEU A 20 -13.10 4.02 -2.96
C LEU A 20 -12.09 3.84 -1.82
N PHE A 21 -10.95 3.19 -2.10
CA PHE A 21 -9.85 3.13 -1.15
C PHE A 21 -9.32 4.52 -0.81
N ASN A 22 -9.05 5.38 -1.79
CA ASN A 22 -8.53 6.72 -1.57
C ASN A 22 -9.42 7.58 -0.66
N TYR A 23 -10.75 7.45 -0.81
CA TYR A 23 -11.71 8.13 0.06
C TYR A 23 -11.71 7.58 1.50
N ASN A 24 -11.39 6.29 1.67
CA ASN A 24 -11.45 5.53 2.92
C ASN A 24 -10.07 4.98 3.34
N ASN A 25 -8.98 5.65 3.00
CA ASN A 25 -7.60 5.16 3.23
C ASN A 25 -7.25 5.00 4.71
N ARG A 26 -8.05 5.62 5.60
CA ARG A 26 -7.96 5.50 7.06
C ARG A 26 -8.69 4.30 7.65
N SER A 27 -9.50 3.59 6.87
CA SER A 27 -10.30 2.48 7.37
C SER A 27 -9.41 1.33 7.80
N SER A 28 -9.82 0.65 8.87
CA SER A 28 -9.16 -0.56 9.37
C SER A 28 -9.05 -1.63 8.27
N LEU A 29 -7.86 -2.22 8.13
CA LEU A 29 -7.62 -3.31 7.21
C LEU A 29 -8.31 -4.62 7.64
N THR A 30 -8.41 -4.86 8.95
CA THR A 30 -8.86 -6.15 9.52
C THR A 30 -10.33 -6.14 9.94
N THR A 31 -10.94 -4.96 10.07
CA THR A 31 -12.37 -4.87 10.40
C THR A 31 -13.20 -5.22 9.18
N TRP A 32 -13.94 -6.33 9.27
CA TRP A 32 -14.77 -6.83 8.17
C TRP A 32 -16.25 -6.72 8.51
N ASN A 33 -16.95 -5.80 7.85
CA ASN A 33 -18.40 -5.62 7.99
C ASN A 33 -19.16 -5.95 6.69
N SER A 34 -18.49 -6.64 5.75
CA SER A 34 -19.01 -7.00 4.43
C SER A 34 -19.41 -5.79 3.56
N GLU A 35 -18.83 -4.63 3.83
CA GLU A 35 -19.05 -3.44 3.02
C GLU A 35 -18.09 -3.40 1.83
N VAL A 36 -18.53 -2.76 0.75
CA VAL A 36 -17.75 -2.55 -0.49
C VAL A 36 -16.40 -1.90 -0.19
N VAL A 37 -16.33 -1.10 0.88
CA VAL A 37 -15.11 -0.45 1.36
C VAL A 37 -14.06 -1.48 1.80
N ASN A 38 -14.41 -2.53 2.56
CA ASN A 38 -13.43 -3.52 3.03
C ASN A 38 -12.72 -4.18 1.85
N TYR A 39 -13.45 -4.52 0.79
CA TYR A 39 -12.87 -5.07 -0.43
C TYR A 39 -11.89 -4.10 -1.11
N SER A 40 -12.13 -2.79 -1.05
CA SER A 40 -11.21 -1.80 -1.63
C SER A 40 -9.91 -1.67 -0.84
N VAL A 41 -10.00 -1.71 0.49
CA VAL A 41 -8.85 -1.63 1.41
C VAL A 41 -7.99 -2.89 1.29
N VAL A 42 -8.61 -4.07 1.37
CA VAL A 42 -7.91 -5.36 1.19
C VAL A 42 -7.32 -5.50 -0.21
N ASN A 43 -8.03 -5.03 -1.24
CA ASN A 43 -7.48 -5.05 -2.61
C ASN A 43 -6.23 -4.17 -2.74
N ALA A 44 -6.23 -2.96 -2.18
CA ALA A 44 -5.04 -2.11 -2.15
C ALA A 44 -3.89 -2.82 -1.42
N PHE A 45 -4.11 -3.29 -0.19
CA PHE A 45 -3.06 -3.95 0.58
C PHE A 45 -2.51 -5.23 -0.10
N GLY A 46 -3.37 -6.13 -0.60
CA GLY A 46 -2.91 -7.33 -1.32
C GLY A 46 -2.14 -7.01 -2.61
N THR A 47 -2.50 -5.92 -3.28
CA THR A 47 -1.78 -5.38 -4.45
C THR A 47 -0.38 -4.89 -4.07
N PHE A 48 -0.22 -4.29 -2.88
CA PHE A 48 1.08 -3.96 -2.30
C PHE A 48 1.91 -5.20 -1.99
N LEU A 49 1.34 -6.20 -1.31
CA LEU A 49 2.06 -7.43 -0.95
C LEU A 49 2.60 -8.15 -2.19
N THR A 50 1.76 -8.32 -3.21
CA THR A 50 2.18 -8.97 -4.46
C THR A 50 3.29 -8.20 -5.18
N ARG A 51 3.34 -6.87 -5.08
CA ARG A 51 4.44 -6.08 -5.69
C ARG A 51 5.74 -6.15 -4.92
N ASN A 52 5.67 -6.19 -3.60
CA ASN A 52 6.84 -6.00 -2.75
C ASN A 52 7.39 -7.31 -2.16
N TYR A 53 6.56 -8.36 -2.12
CA TYR A 53 6.83 -9.59 -1.36
C TYR A 53 6.48 -10.86 -2.14
N GLY A 54 7.21 -11.13 -3.22
CA GLY A 54 7.20 -12.46 -3.85
C GLY A 54 6.08 -12.71 -4.88
N GLY A 55 5.28 -11.70 -5.25
CA GLY A 55 4.37 -11.81 -6.38
C GLY A 55 3.15 -12.68 -6.14
N ALA A 56 2.67 -13.34 -7.19
CA ALA A 56 1.50 -14.23 -7.12
C ALA A 56 1.69 -15.39 -6.14
N LYS A 57 2.95 -15.81 -5.89
CA LYS A 57 3.25 -16.88 -4.92
C LYS A 57 2.75 -16.52 -3.52
N ILE A 58 2.81 -15.26 -3.11
CA ILE A 58 2.40 -14.87 -1.75
C ILE A 58 0.93 -15.19 -1.48
N LEU A 59 0.06 -15.03 -2.48
CA LEU A 59 -1.35 -15.34 -2.34
C LEU A 59 -1.57 -16.85 -2.11
N HIS A 60 -0.81 -17.69 -2.82
CA HIS A 60 -0.82 -19.13 -2.59
C HIS A 60 -0.33 -19.47 -1.19
N ASP A 61 0.80 -18.90 -0.77
CA ASP A 61 1.41 -19.22 0.53
C ASP A 61 0.55 -18.76 1.72
N ILE A 62 -0.15 -17.62 1.58
CA ILE A 62 -1.14 -17.16 2.57
C ILE A 62 -2.30 -18.16 2.70
N MET A 63 -2.80 -18.67 1.58
CA MET A 63 -3.90 -19.63 1.56
C MET A 63 -3.50 -21.04 1.97
N TYR A 64 -2.22 -21.39 1.80
CA TYR A 64 -1.70 -22.74 1.99
C TYR A 64 -0.63 -22.77 3.08
N ASN A 65 -1.04 -22.42 4.30
CA ASN A 65 -0.24 -22.58 5.50
C ASN A 65 -1.10 -23.02 6.69
N ALA A 66 -0.47 -23.29 7.83
CA ALA A 66 -1.13 -23.81 9.04
C ALA A 66 -1.61 -22.70 10.01
N HIS A 67 -1.41 -21.43 9.67
CA HIS A 67 -1.75 -20.29 10.50
C HIS A 67 -3.07 -19.65 10.03
N VAL A 68 -3.58 -18.71 10.82
CA VAL A 68 -4.79 -17.94 10.54
C VAL A 68 -4.51 -16.45 10.71
N ASP A 69 -5.45 -15.62 10.25
CA ASP A 69 -5.42 -14.17 10.44
C ASP A 69 -4.08 -13.53 10.00
N GLU A 70 -3.54 -12.62 10.82
CA GLU A 70 -2.28 -11.91 10.53
C GLU A 70 -1.07 -12.85 10.48
N ASP A 71 -1.09 -13.95 11.26
CA ASP A 71 0.01 -14.91 11.32
C ASP A 71 0.14 -15.69 10.00
N ALA A 72 -0.97 -16.01 9.32
CA ALA A 72 -0.95 -16.60 7.99
C ALA A 72 -0.25 -15.70 6.97
N LEU A 73 -0.47 -14.38 7.10
CA LEU A 73 0.16 -13.40 6.25
C LEU A 73 1.65 -13.26 6.55
N VAL A 74 2.01 -13.06 7.82
CA VAL A 74 3.41 -12.88 8.24
C VAL A 74 4.23 -14.13 7.93
N SER A 75 3.70 -15.33 8.19
CA SER A 75 4.37 -16.60 7.89
C SER A 75 4.64 -16.79 6.39
N ALA A 76 3.73 -16.36 5.52
CA ALA A 76 3.96 -16.36 4.08
C ALA A 76 5.03 -15.33 3.66
N ILE A 77 5.00 -14.13 4.25
CA ILE A 77 5.97 -13.05 3.96
C ILE A 77 7.38 -13.45 4.39
N HIS A 78 7.53 -14.11 5.53
CA HIS A 78 8.82 -14.61 6.04
C HIS A 78 9.52 -15.57 5.08
N GLN A 79 8.79 -16.22 4.18
CA GLN A 79 9.35 -17.10 3.14
C GLN A 79 9.93 -16.34 1.94
N THR A 80 9.81 -15.01 1.90
CA THR A 80 10.30 -14.16 0.82
C THR A 80 11.65 -13.52 1.17
N ALA A 81 12.46 -13.20 0.18
CA ALA A 81 13.81 -12.63 0.38
C ALA A 81 13.81 -11.30 1.16
N LYS A 82 12.76 -10.48 1.03
CA LYS A 82 12.62 -9.18 1.72
C LYS A 82 11.83 -9.26 3.03
N GLY A 83 11.32 -10.45 3.38
CA GLY A 83 10.26 -10.59 4.38
C GLY A 83 10.66 -11.20 5.71
N ALA A 84 11.88 -11.75 5.86
CA ALA A 84 12.26 -12.63 6.97
C ALA A 84 12.04 -12.05 8.39
N ASP A 85 12.12 -10.73 8.56
CA ASP A 85 12.00 -10.03 9.84
C ASP A 85 10.73 -9.16 9.93
N LYS A 86 9.84 -9.23 8.94
CA LYS A 86 8.67 -8.35 8.86
C LYS A 86 7.62 -8.76 9.88
N THR A 87 7.07 -7.79 10.59
CA THR A 87 5.86 -7.94 11.39
C THR A 87 4.67 -7.36 10.64
N PHE A 88 3.45 -7.64 11.08
CA PHE A 88 2.25 -7.03 10.49
C PHE A 88 2.30 -5.50 10.54
N ASN A 89 2.78 -4.92 11.65
CA ASN A 89 2.97 -3.47 11.80
C ASN A 89 3.97 -2.90 10.79
N THR A 90 5.10 -3.60 10.56
CA THR A 90 6.06 -3.19 9.53
C THR A 90 5.42 -3.15 8.14
N LEU A 91 4.59 -4.15 7.82
CA LEU A 91 3.89 -4.22 6.53
C LEU A 91 2.84 -3.11 6.39
N LEU A 92 2.09 -2.80 7.45
CA LEU A 92 1.14 -1.68 7.46
C LEU A 92 1.82 -0.34 7.21
N LYS A 93 2.95 -0.11 7.88
CA LYS A 93 3.77 1.09 7.72
C LYS A 93 4.28 1.22 6.29
N GLU A 94 4.89 0.18 5.76
CA GLU A 94 5.42 0.19 4.39
C GLU A 94 4.34 0.33 3.34
N TRP A 95 3.16 -0.25 3.56
CA TRP A 95 2.01 -0.04 2.68
C TRP A 95 1.60 1.44 2.65
N GLY A 96 1.55 2.10 3.81
CA GLY A 96 1.27 3.54 3.89
C GLY A 96 2.30 4.37 3.13
N VAL A 97 3.59 4.02 3.26
CA VAL A 97 4.68 4.65 2.51
C VAL A 97 4.50 4.43 1.00
N ALA A 98 4.23 3.21 0.56
CA ALA A 98 4.05 2.87 -0.85
C ALA A 98 2.89 3.66 -1.50
N VAL A 99 1.78 3.85 -0.77
CA VAL A 99 0.65 4.66 -1.24
C VAL A 99 1.09 6.10 -1.47
N LEU A 100 1.80 6.72 -0.51
CA LEU A 100 2.23 8.11 -0.60
C LEU A 100 3.35 8.35 -1.62
N LEU A 101 4.15 7.33 -1.94
CA LEU A 101 5.19 7.37 -2.97
C LEU A 101 4.71 6.89 -4.36
N SER A 102 3.43 6.54 -4.53
CA SER A 102 2.93 5.87 -5.74
C SER A 102 2.96 6.70 -7.05
N ASP A 103 3.19 8.01 -6.96
CA ASP A 103 3.43 8.89 -8.13
C ASP A 103 4.90 8.91 -8.59
N ASN A 104 5.80 8.19 -7.90
CA ASN A 104 7.21 8.05 -8.26
C ASN A 104 7.47 6.65 -8.81
N ASP A 105 7.93 6.57 -10.06
CA ASP A 105 8.28 5.34 -10.78
C ASP A 105 9.79 5.03 -10.79
N HIS A 106 10.60 5.86 -10.14
CA HIS A 106 12.07 5.73 -10.03
C HIS A 106 12.51 5.62 -8.56
N LEU A 107 11.74 4.89 -7.76
CA LEU A 107 12.10 4.59 -6.37
C LEU A 107 13.25 3.58 -6.31
N ASP A 108 14.09 3.70 -5.29
CA ASP A 108 15.08 2.68 -4.96
C ASP A 108 14.39 1.33 -4.67
N GLU A 109 14.96 0.22 -5.12
CA GLU A 109 14.35 -1.11 -4.98
C GLU A 109 14.17 -1.56 -3.53
N SER A 110 14.90 -0.98 -2.59
CA SER A 110 14.73 -1.23 -1.15
C SER A 110 13.47 -0.57 -0.58
N LEU A 111 12.90 0.41 -1.27
CA LEU A 111 11.69 1.10 -0.85
C LEU A 111 10.42 0.39 -1.34
N PRO A 112 9.34 0.44 -0.53
CA PRO A 112 8.07 -0.15 -0.90
C PRO A 112 7.41 0.68 -2.01
N HIS A 113 6.91 0.02 -3.07
CA HIS A 113 6.42 0.70 -4.27
C HIS A 113 5.14 0.09 -4.86
N TYR A 114 4.39 0.93 -5.58
CA TYR A 114 3.26 0.53 -6.44
C TYR A 114 3.51 0.80 -7.92
N ASN A 115 4.39 1.76 -8.21
CA ASN A 115 4.63 2.29 -9.53
C ASN A 115 6.06 1.97 -9.95
N THR A 116 6.20 1.37 -11.12
CA THR A 116 7.48 1.00 -11.75
C THR A 116 7.56 1.55 -13.18
N GLY A 117 6.62 2.43 -13.57
CA GLY A 117 6.51 3.00 -14.91
C GLY A 117 5.93 2.04 -15.97
N GLY A 118 5.75 0.75 -15.65
CA GLY A 118 5.24 -0.25 -16.58
C GLY A 118 4.80 -1.54 -15.93
N TYR A 119 4.84 -2.64 -16.70
CA TYR A 119 4.59 -3.96 -16.17
C TYR A 119 5.78 -4.48 -15.37
N MET A 120 5.48 -5.04 -14.21
CA MET A 120 6.40 -5.86 -13.43
C MET A 120 6.06 -7.34 -13.67
N PRO A 121 6.88 -8.07 -14.44
CA PRO A 121 6.66 -9.50 -14.66
C PRO A 121 6.95 -10.27 -13.37
N ASN A 122 6.04 -11.18 -13.03
CA ASN A 122 6.21 -12.08 -11.91
C ASN A 122 5.97 -13.53 -12.36
N GLN A 123 7.03 -14.35 -12.31
CA GLN A 123 6.93 -15.77 -12.60
C GLN A 123 6.44 -16.54 -11.38
N TYR A 124 5.39 -17.34 -11.54
CA TYR A 124 5.01 -18.35 -10.56
C TYR A 124 4.56 -19.65 -11.26
N ARG A 125 5.26 -20.75 -10.95
CA ARG A 125 5.14 -22.04 -11.66
C ARG A 125 5.33 -21.85 -13.17
N ASN A 126 4.31 -22.15 -13.97
CA ASN A 126 4.35 -22.08 -15.43
C ASN A 126 3.69 -20.82 -16.01
N SER A 127 3.31 -19.85 -15.15
CA SER A 127 2.61 -18.63 -15.55
C SER A 127 3.44 -17.38 -15.27
N VAL A 128 3.42 -16.43 -16.20
CA VAL A 128 3.92 -15.06 -16.00
C VAL A 128 2.73 -14.15 -15.70
N TYR A 129 2.72 -13.53 -14.53
CA TYR A 129 1.76 -12.50 -14.17
C TYR A 129 2.36 -11.14 -14.46
N GLN A 130 1.65 -10.30 -15.23
CA GLN A 130 2.09 -8.95 -15.56
C GLN A 130 1.40 -7.96 -14.61
N LEU A 131 2.11 -7.49 -13.60
CA LEU A 131 1.58 -6.55 -12.61
C LEU A 131 1.81 -5.13 -13.11
N GLY A 132 0.76 -4.45 -13.58
CA GLY A 132 0.86 -3.05 -14.03
C GLY A 132 1.16 -2.07 -12.89
N SER A 133 1.72 -0.92 -13.23
CA SER A 133 1.98 0.16 -12.29
C SER A 133 0.68 0.75 -11.73
N ILE A 134 0.75 1.30 -10.52
CA ILE A 134 -0.37 1.97 -9.87
C ILE A 134 0.12 3.27 -9.24
N ASP A 135 -0.54 4.37 -9.56
CA ASP A 135 -0.38 5.67 -8.91
C ASP A 135 -1.71 6.06 -8.28
N PHE A 136 -1.77 6.10 -6.95
CA PHE A 136 -2.99 6.47 -6.23
C PHE A 136 -3.39 7.93 -6.49
N PHE A 137 -2.46 8.81 -6.85
CA PHE A 137 -2.72 10.22 -7.17
C PHE A 137 -3.30 10.43 -8.58
N ASN A 138 -3.30 9.40 -9.43
CA ASN A 138 -4.03 9.41 -10.71
C ASN A 138 -5.54 9.14 -10.53
N TYR A 139 -5.98 8.60 -9.40
CA TYR A 139 -7.40 8.34 -9.16
C TYR A 139 -8.12 9.56 -8.56
N SER A 140 -9.44 9.62 -8.78
CA SER A 140 -10.31 10.66 -8.20
C SER A 140 -11.39 10.02 -7.31
N PRO A 141 -11.44 10.33 -6.00
CA PRO A 141 -10.56 11.25 -5.29
C PRO A 141 -9.12 10.71 -5.14
N GLN A 142 -8.15 11.61 -4.90
CA GLN A 142 -6.80 11.27 -4.45
C GLN A 142 -6.80 10.76 -3.00
N PRO A 143 -5.71 10.12 -2.49
CA PRO A 143 -5.64 9.70 -1.09
C PRO A 143 -5.99 10.86 -0.15
N ARG A 144 -6.92 10.62 0.76
CA ARG A 144 -7.35 11.66 1.69
C ARG A 144 -6.20 12.01 2.64
N THR A 145 -5.89 13.29 2.69
CA THR A 145 -5.00 13.90 3.69
C THR A 145 -5.81 14.73 4.68
N PHE A 146 -5.26 14.91 5.87
CA PHE A 146 -5.92 15.59 6.97
C PHE A 146 -5.07 16.75 7.47
N GLY A 147 -5.74 17.84 7.87
CA GLY A 147 -5.10 19.05 8.39
C GLY A 147 -5.08 19.15 9.92
N SER A 148 -5.79 18.27 10.62
CA SER A 148 -5.82 18.20 12.08
C SER A 148 -5.70 16.75 12.54
N SER A 149 -5.14 16.55 13.73
CA SER A 149 -5.09 15.24 14.36
C SER A 149 -6.48 14.61 14.45
N GLY A 150 -6.53 13.29 14.31
CA GLY A 150 -7.77 12.51 14.37
C GLY A 150 -7.52 11.11 14.87
N THR A 151 -8.59 10.34 15.03
CA THR A 151 -8.50 8.93 15.41
C THR A 151 -8.03 8.10 14.22
N VAL A 152 -6.88 7.44 14.38
CA VAL A 152 -6.44 6.39 13.47
C VAL A 152 -7.18 5.11 13.87
N GLU A 153 -7.93 4.51 12.94
CA GLU A 153 -8.54 3.21 13.19
C GLU A 153 -7.44 2.15 13.37
N ASN A 154 -7.71 1.12 14.17
CA ASN A 154 -6.75 0.05 14.36
C ASN A 154 -6.37 -0.56 12.99
N GLN A 155 -5.06 -0.69 12.74
CA GLN A 155 -4.52 -1.24 11.50
C GLN A 155 -4.99 -0.48 10.24
N GLY A 156 -5.25 0.82 10.39
CA GLY A 156 -5.48 1.77 9.30
C GLY A 156 -4.30 2.74 9.13
N ASN A 157 -4.26 3.45 8.01
CA ASN A 157 -3.23 4.44 7.71
C ASN A 157 -3.83 5.86 7.61
N TYR A 158 -3.25 6.82 8.32
CA TYR A 158 -3.74 8.20 8.33
C TYR A 158 -2.66 9.14 7.80
N TYR A 159 -3.00 9.93 6.77
CA TYR A 159 -2.02 10.76 6.05
C TYR A 159 -2.14 12.23 6.39
N TYR A 160 -1.02 12.84 6.77
CA TYR A 160 -0.91 14.26 7.07
C TYR A 160 -0.01 14.94 6.04
N LYS A 161 -0.45 16.10 5.56
CA LYS A 161 0.37 16.92 4.68
C LYS A 161 1.05 18.00 5.51
N VAL A 162 2.36 17.87 5.69
CA VAL A 162 3.17 18.86 6.41
C VAL A 162 3.30 20.18 5.63
N GLY A 163 3.49 20.10 4.31
CA GLY A 163 3.54 21.29 3.46
C GLY A 163 3.81 20.95 2.00
N SER A 164 4.19 21.95 1.21
CA SER A 164 4.56 21.78 -0.20
C SER A 164 5.64 22.76 -0.57
N LYS A 165 6.63 22.30 -1.34
CA LYS A 165 7.78 23.11 -1.77
C LYS A 165 8.51 23.73 -0.57
N LEU A 166 8.57 22.99 0.53
CA LEU A 166 9.30 23.42 1.72
C LEU A 166 10.80 23.40 1.44
N THR A 167 11.51 24.40 1.94
CA THR A 167 12.97 24.55 1.78
C THR A 167 13.59 24.97 3.11
N GLY A 168 14.85 24.60 3.34
CA GLY A 168 15.54 24.89 4.60
C GLY A 168 15.19 23.89 5.71
N THR A 169 15.42 24.29 6.96
CA THR A 169 15.10 23.47 8.14
C THR A 169 13.60 23.46 8.38
N ILE A 170 13.05 22.27 8.63
CA ILE A 170 11.65 22.05 8.97
C ILE A 170 11.62 21.33 10.32
N ASP A 171 11.10 22.00 11.34
CA ASP A 171 10.91 21.42 12.67
C ASP A 171 9.47 20.90 12.82
N LEU A 172 9.34 19.66 13.30
CA LEU A 172 8.06 18.97 13.46
C LEU A 172 7.99 18.32 14.84
N ASP A 173 7.01 18.74 15.63
CA ASP A 173 6.68 18.12 16.91
C ASP A 173 5.51 17.14 16.71
N LEU A 174 5.74 15.87 17.06
CA LEU A 174 4.74 14.81 16.97
C LEU A 174 4.59 14.14 18.34
N GLU A 175 3.40 14.28 18.92
CA GLU A 175 3.02 13.59 20.14
C GLU A 175 2.14 12.39 19.79
N LEU A 176 2.62 11.18 20.10
CA LEU A 176 1.94 9.91 19.81
C LEU A 176 1.38 9.32 21.11
N ASN A 177 0.22 8.66 21.02
CA ASN A 177 -0.46 8.08 22.18
C ASN A 177 0.13 6.74 22.67
N GLY A 178 1.27 6.32 22.13
CA GLY A 178 1.92 5.03 22.42
C GLY A 178 1.35 3.81 21.69
N GLN A 179 0.25 3.96 20.95
CA GLN A 179 -0.37 2.91 20.14
C GLN A 179 -0.23 3.14 18.62
N THR A 180 0.24 4.33 18.24
CA THR A 180 0.46 4.74 16.85
C THR A 180 1.94 4.87 16.54
N GLU A 181 2.34 4.50 15.33
CA GLU A 181 3.65 4.81 14.77
C GLU A 181 3.52 5.93 13.73
N ALA A 182 4.56 6.75 13.59
CA ALA A 182 4.64 7.81 12.58
C ALA A 182 5.81 7.55 11.62
N THR A 183 5.61 7.86 10.34
CA THR A 183 6.66 7.86 9.32
C THR A 183 6.63 9.18 8.58
N LEU A 184 7.75 9.89 8.59
CA LEU A 184 7.93 11.11 7.82
C LEU A 184 8.41 10.76 6.41
N ILE A 185 7.74 11.30 5.39
CA ILE A 185 8.10 11.12 3.99
C ILE A 185 8.40 12.50 3.40
N ALA A 186 9.63 12.68 2.91
CA ALA A 186 10.03 13.82 2.12
C ALA A 186 10.13 13.39 0.65
N LYS A 187 9.33 14.04 -0.21
CA LYS A 187 9.24 13.77 -1.65
C LYS A 187 8.92 15.05 -2.42
#